data_AF-W3V0D7-F1
#
_entry.id   AF-W3V0D7-F1
#
_cell.length_a   1.000
_cell.length_b   1.000
_cell.length_c   1.000
_cell.angle_alpha   90.00
_cell.angle_beta   90.00
_cell.angle_gamma   90.00
#
_symmetry.space_group_name_H-M   'P 1'
#
loop_
_entity.id
_entity.type
_entity.pdbx_description
1 polymer ?
#
loop_
_entity_poly.entity_id
_entity_poly.type
_entity_poly.pdbx_seq_one_letter_code
_entity_poly.pdbx_strand_id
1 'polypeptide(L)'
;MWSIRVIPREGHSLHFYGAGHFTTASTLAWYARYDRGPLHVTPLKGGYPALVSGFWRTDSIPDKQYFFAQGTMAFDVQGAESGTTIWHLIREAENITE
;
A
#
# COMPACT_ATOMS: atom_id res chain seq x y z
N MET A 1 -11.88 -19.49 3.43
CA MET A 1 -11.42 -18.30 4.18
C MET A 1 -10.82 -17.35 3.16
N TRP A 2 -11.36 -16.14 3.01
CA TRP A 2 -10.82 -15.17 2.06
C TRP A 2 -9.41 -14.78 2.54
N SER A 3 -8.39 -15.31 1.88
CA SER A 3 -6.99 -15.01 2.20
C SER A 3 -6.71 -13.60 1.69
N ILE A 4 -6.88 -12.61 2.55
CA ILE A 4 -6.43 -11.25 2.24
C ILE A 4 -4.90 -11.25 2.16
N ARG A 5 -4.34 -10.76 1.05
CA ARG A 5 -2.88 -10.71 0.84
C ARG A 5 -2.21 -9.68 1.73
N VAL A 6 -2.89 -8.59 2.08
CA VAL A 6 -2.37 -7.62 3.06
C VAL A 6 -2.66 -8.11 4.47
N ILE A 7 -1.61 -8.28 5.26
CA ILE A 7 -1.71 -8.57 6.68
C ILE A 7 -1.88 -7.22 7.42
N PRO A 8 -3.06 -6.90 7.98
CA PRO A 8 -3.20 -5.69 8.77
C PRO A 8 -2.37 -5.79 10.05
N ARG A 9 -1.62 -4.74 10.35
CA ARG A 9 -0.92 -4.57 11.63
C ARG A 9 -1.54 -3.40 12.40
N GLU A 10 -1.28 -3.37 13.70
CA GLU A 10 -1.66 -2.23 14.55
C GLU A 10 -1.10 -0.93 13.95
N GLY A 11 -1.94 0.08 13.74
CA GLY A 11 -1.54 1.36 13.12
C GLY A 11 -1.55 1.40 11.57
N HIS A 12 -1.88 0.32 10.86
CA HIS A 12 -2.04 0.33 9.40
C HIS A 12 -3.36 0.99 8.92
N SER A 13 -4.27 1.31 9.82
CA SER A 13 -5.35 2.26 9.55
C SER A 13 -4.84 3.66 9.90
N LEU A 14 -5.03 4.64 9.02
CA LEU A 14 -4.85 6.08 9.28
C LEU A 14 -5.74 6.63 10.43
N HIS A 15 -6.41 5.75 11.15
CA HIS A 15 -7.38 6.03 12.18
C HIS A 15 -7.09 5.09 13.35
N PHE A 16 -6.59 5.67 14.45
CA PHE A 16 -6.42 5.02 15.76
C PHE A 16 -7.71 4.30 16.19
N TYR A 17 -7.65 3.22 16.95
CA TYR A 17 -8.84 2.50 17.42
C TYR A 17 -9.76 3.42 18.28
N GLY A 18 -11.06 3.49 17.98
CA GLY A 18 -12.02 4.35 18.69
C GLY A 18 -13.42 4.41 18.05
N ALA A 19 -14.39 5.04 18.71
CA ALA A 19 -15.74 5.26 18.15
C ALA A 19 -15.67 6.18 16.93
N GLY A 20 -16.06 5.68 15.75
CA GLY A 20 -15.91 6.40 14.46
C GLY A 20 -14.65 6.02 13.66
N HIS A 21 -13.85 5.07 14.15
CA HIS A 21 -12.62 4.63 13.52
C HIS A 21 -12.72 3.23 12.91
N PHE A 22 -11.73 2.86 12.11
CA PHE A 22 -11.63 1.50 11.58
C PHE A 22 -11.38 0.50 12.72
N THR A 23 -12.19 -0.55 12.78
CA THR A 23 -11.94 -1.74 13.61
C THR A 23 -11.02 -2.68 12.86
N THR A 24 -10.50 -3.72 13.53
CA THR A 24 -9.79 -4.81 12.83
C THR A 24 -10.64 -5.37 11.70
N ALA A 25 -11.93 -5.63 11.95
CA ALA A 25 -12.84 -6.16 10.94
C ALA A 25 -13.06 -5.21 9.75
N SER A 26 -13.23 -3.91 9.99
CA SER A 26 -13.41 -2.96 8.88
C SER A 26 -12.10 -2.66 8.14
N THR A 27 -10.95 -2.76 8.82
CA THR A 27 -9.62 -2.70 8.19
C THR A 27 -9.41 -3.88 7.26
N LEU A 28 -9.70 -5.10 7.73
CA LEU A 28 -9.67 -6.32 6.91
C LEU A 28 -10.59 -6.18 5.68
N ALA A 29 -11.83 -5.73 5.88
CA ALA A 29 -12.78 -5.51 4.80
C ALA A 29 -12.34 -4.44 3.80
N TRP A 30 -11.60 -3.43 4.27
CA TRP A 30 -11.05 -2.36 3.43
C TRP A 30 -9.91 -2.89 2.54
N TYR A 31 -8.93 -3.59 3.11
CA TYR A 31 -7.85 -4.22 2.35
C TYR A 31 -8.34 -5.30 1.39
N ALA A 32 -9.35 -6.08 1.79
CA ALA A 32 -9.94 -7.11 0.95
C ALA A 32 -10.49 -6.58 -0.38
N ARG A 33 -10.82 -5.28 -0.51
CA ARG A 33 -11.28 -4.70 -1.78
C ARG A 33 -10.16 -4.61 -2.81
N TYR A 34 -8.92 -4.37 -2.38
CA TYR A 34 -7.76 -4.36 -3.27
C TYR A 34 -7.31 -5.76 -3.68
N ASP A 35 -7.82 -6.77 -2.97
CA ASP A 35 -7.46 -8.17 -3.18
C ASP A 35 -8.40 -8.94 -4.11
N ARG A 36 -9.46 -8.28 -4.58
CA ARG A 36 -10.46 -8.84 -5.49
C ARG A 36 -9.96 -8.81 -6.94
N GLY A 37 -9.13 -9.79 -7.30
CA GLY A 37 -8.71 -9.99 -8.69
C GLY A 37 -7.30 -10.56 -8.83
N PRO A 38 -6.85 -10.79 -10.08
CA PRO A 38 -5.47 -11.18 -10.36
C PRO A 38 -4.51 -10.16 -9.74
N LEU A 39 -3.37 -10.62 -9.21
CA LEU A 39 -2.37 -9.75 -8.57
C LEU A 39 -1.80 -8.76 -9.60
N HIS A 40 -2.37 -7.56 -9.67
CA HIS A 40 -1.81 -6.46 -10.45
C HIS A 40 -0.90 -5.66 -9.54
N VAL A 41 0.40 -5.95 -9.63
CA VAL A 41 1.41 -5.31 -8.76
C VAL A 41 1.75 -3.90 -9.25
N THR A 42 1.60 -3.62 -10.56
CA THR A 42 1.93 -2.34 -11.16
C THR A 42 0.80 -1.86 -12.09
N PRO A 43 0.58 -0.54 -12.20
CA PRO A 43 1.15 0.50 -11.33
C PRO A 43 0.45 0.57 -9.97
N LEU A 44 1.20 0.92 -8.93
CA LEU A 44 0.69 1.29 -7.62
C LEU A 44 0.39 2.79 -7.58
N LYS A 45 -0.81 3.19 -7.19
CA LYS A 45 -1.20 4.61 -7.08
C LYS A 45 -0.90 5.17 -5.68
N GLY A 46 -0.61 6.46 -5.58
CA GLY A 46 -0.59 7.19 -4.32
C GLY A 46 -1.91 6.98 -3.56
N GLY A 47 -1.85 6.82 -2.23
CA GLY A 47 -3.02 6.53 -1.40
C GLY A 47 -3.62 5.14 -1.58
N TYR A 48 -2.89 4.20 -2.21
CA TYR A 48 -3.26 2.79 -2.28
C TYR A 48 -2.20 1.95 -1.56
N PRO A 49 -2.58 0.82 -0.94
CA PRO A 49 -1.62 -0.03 -0.27
C PRO A 49 -0.80 -0.87 -1.25
N ALA A 50 0.50 -0.99 -1.00
CA ALA A 50 1.36 -1.91 -1.74
C ALA A 50 0.92 -3.36 -1.50
N LEU A 51 0.69 -4.12 -2.57
CA LEU A 51 0.27 -5.52 -2.46
C LEU A 51 1.44 -6.49 -2.25
N VAL A 52 2.67 -6.04 -2.49
CA VAL A 52 3.91 -6.76 -2.22
C VAL A 52 4.93 -5.80 -1.64
N SER A 53 5.88 -6.33 -0.87
CA SER A 53 7.06 -5.58 -0.43
C SER A 53 8.05 -5.45 -1.59
N GLY A 54 8.68 -4.29 -1.74
CA GLY A 54 9.65 -4.10 -2.82
C GLY A 54 10.15 -2.69 -2.99
N PHE A 55 11.04 -2.52 -3.98
CA PHE A 55 11.56 -1.23 -4.40
C PHE A 55 10.77 -0.73 -5.60
N TRP A 56 10.29 0.50 -5.49
CA TRP A 56 9.40 1.16 -6.44
C TRP A 56 10.05 2.44 -6.93
N ARG A 57 9.77 2.79 -8.19
CA ARG A 57 10.14 4.09 -8.77
C ARG A 57 8.90 4.81 -9.26
N THR A 58 9.02 6.12 -9.41
CA THR A 58 8.02 6.93 -10.11
C THR A 58 8.74 7.79 -11.13
N ASP A 59 8.11 8.03 -12.28
CA ASP A 59 8.72 8.84 -13.34
C ASP A 59 8.80 10.32 -12.97
N SER A 60 8.07 10.76 -11.94
CA SER A 60 8.17 12.11 -11.38
C SER A 60 9.50 12.38 -10.68
N ILE A 61 10.20 11.33 -10.20
CA ILE A 61 11.55 11.45 -9.62
C ILE A 61 12.39 10.24 -10.08
N PRO A 62 12.87 10.24 -11.34
CA PRO A 62 13.41 9.04 -11.98
C PRO A 62 14.70 8.51 -11.32
N ASP A 63 15.44 9.36 -10.60
CA ASP A 63 16.71 9.02 -9.95
C ASP A 63 16.55 8.41 -8.55
N LYS A 64 15.31 8.24 -8.07
CA LYS A 64 15.03 7.69 -6.74
C LYS A 64 14.23 6.39 -6.79
N GLN A 65 14.57 5.49 -5.87
CA GLN A 65 13.79 4.30 -5.55
C GLN A 65 13.33 4.41 -4.10
N TYR A 66 12.10 3.97 -3.84
CA TYR A 66 11.50 3.93 -2.52
C TYR A 66 11.10 2.51 -2.19
N PHE A 67 11.34 2.10 -0.94
CA PHE A 67 10.85 0.81 -0.46
C PHE A 67 9.44 0.99 0.09
N PHE A 68 8.49 0.16 -0.37
CA PHE A 68 7.19 0.01 0.27
C PHE A 68 7.07 -1.40 0.81
N ALA A 69 6.75 -1.50 2.10
CA ALA A 69 6.32 -2.74 2.72
C ALA A 69 4.89 -3.08 2.26
N GLN A 70 4.57 -4.39 2.18
CA GLN A 70 3.22 -4.84 1.90
C GLN A 70 2.24 -4.24 2.90
N GLY A 71 1.15 -3.66 2.41
CA GLY A 71 0.13 -2.96 3.17
C GLY A 71 0.44 -1.49 3.43
N THR A 72 1.66 -1.02 3.22
CA THR A 72 1.98 0.41 3.34
C THR A 72 1.31 1.21 2.24
N MET A 73 0.70 2.33 2.62
CA MET A 73 0.12 3.29 1.68
C MET A 73 1.24 3.97 0.90
N ALA A 74 1.23 3.83 -0.43
CA ALA A 74 2.14 4.61 -1.27
C ALA A 74 1.81 6.10 -1.12
N PHE A 75 2.83 6.93 -0.99
CA PHE A 75 2.65 8.38 -0.89
C PHE A 75 2.56 9.01 -2.28
N ASP A 76 1.96 10.20 -2.33
CA ASP A 76 2.10 11.10 -3.47
C ASP A 76 3.36 11.93 -3.35
N VAL A 77 4.12 12.06 -4.44
CA VAL A 77 5.30 12.93 -4.47
C VAL A 77 4.88 14.36 -4.12
N GLN A 78 5.72 15.06 -3.36
CA GLN A 78 5.43 16.44 -2.96
C GLN A 78 5.09 17.32 -4.17
N GLY A 79 3.92 17.96 -4.12
CA GLY A 79 3.40 18.80 -5.19
C GLY A 79 2.49 18.08 -6.21
N ALA A 80 2.36 16.75 -6.14
CA ALA A 80 1.38 16.01 -6.92
C ALA A 80 -0.02 16.10 -6.28
N GLU A 81 -1.06 16.00 -7.11
CA GLU A 81 -2.43 15.84 -6.62
C GLU A 81 -2.58 14.49 -5.91
N SER A 82 -3.41 14.45 -4.86
CA SER A 82 -3.65 13.23 -4.08
C SER A 82 -4.15 12.09 -4.97
N GLY A 83 -3.48 10.94 -4.91
CA GLY A 83 -3.82 9.73 -5.65
C GLY A 83 -3.33 9.69 -7.10
N THR A 84 -2.48 10.65 -7.52
CA THR A 84 -2.03 10.76 -8.91
C THR A 84 -0.62 10.24 -9.15
N THR A 85 0.18 10.05 -8.10
CA THR A 85 1.52 9.49 -8.26
C THR A 85 1.42 8.02 -8.67
N ILE A 86 2.11 7.68 -9.75
CA ILE A 86 2.18 6.32 -10.29
C ILE A 86 3.54 5.73 -9.93
N TRP A 87 3.50 4.60 -9.22
CA TRP A 87 4.65 3.82 -8.80
C TRP A 87 4.76 2.54 -9.61
N HIS A 88 5.96 2.25 -10.09
CA HIS A 88 6.31 1.06 -10.83
C HIS A 88 7.24 0.19 -9.98
N LEU A 89 6.87 -1.07 -9.80
CA LEU A 89 7.72 -2.02 -9.09
C LEU A 89 8.97 -2.31 -9.92
N ILE A 90 10.14 -2.14 -9.29
CA ILE A 90 11.43 -2.51 -9.87
C ILE A 90 11.81 -3.94 -9.50
N ARG A 91 11.70 -4.27 -8.21
CA ARG A 91 11.94 -5.62 -7.69
C ARG A 91 11.18 -5.84 -6.40
N GLU A 92 10.60 -7.03 -6.26
CA GLU A 92 10.10 -7.51 -4.97
C GLU A 92 11.27 -7.70 -4.00
N ALA A 93 11.00 -7.52 -2.71
CA ALA A 93 11.94 -7.80 -1.64
C ALA A 93 11.15 -8.18 -0.40
N GLU A 94 11.76 -8.96 0.50
CA GLU A 94 11.10 -9.36 1.74
C GLU A 94 10.79 -8.13 2.61
N ASN A 95 9.78 -8.28 3.46
CA ASN A 95 9.42 -7.24 4.40
C ASN A 95 10.58 -7.04 5.39
N ILE A 96 11.25 -5.90 5.32
CA ILE A 96 12.43 -5.60 6.16
C ILE A 96 12.06 -5.24 7.61
N THR A 97 10.79 -5.36 7.98
CA THR A 97 10.26 -5.06 9.30
C THR A 97 9.64 -6.30 9.94
N GLU A 98 10.44 -6.97 10.78
CA GLU A 98 9.96 -7.76 11.92
C GLU A 98 9.19 -6.86 12.89
#